data_AF-A0AAW2V1G7-F1
#
_entry.id   AF-A0AAW2V1G7-F1
#
_cell.length_a   1.000
_cell.length_b   1.000
_cell.length_c   1.000
_cell.angle_alpha   90.00
_cell.angle_beta   90.00
_cell.angle_gamma   90.00
#
_symmetry.space_group_name_H-M   'P 1'
#
loop_
_entity.id
_entity.type
_entity.pdbx_description
1 polymer ?
#
loop_
_entity_poly.entity_id
_entity_poly.type
_entity_poly.pdbx_seq_one_letter_code
_entity_poly.pdbx_strand_id
1 'polypeptide(L)'
;MAKWNCVRKTPPPDTEESWFQNMMICNGNETTALILHFYVQDLLAGENKTVYEVARADITSNFTAEPGYYSQAIGRAQGLITSADMEVSALAMNLNFVFTSGGFNGSTISVLGRNQIMKQQREVAVVGGTGVFRFARGYAITTTYSFDPETQYGVLEYTLYVSGCRSSMGVHAGV
;
A
#
# COMPACT_ATOMS: atom_id res chain seq x y z
N MET A 1 27.13 -29.76 13.18
CA MET A 1 25.76 -29.28 12.90
C MET A 1 25.06 -29.03 14.23
N ALA A 2 24.86 -27.77 14.63
CA ALA A 2 24.14 -27.45 15.85
C ALA A 2 22.64 -27.32 15.51
N LYS A 3 21.81 -28.19 16.10
CA LYS A 3 20.35 -28.05 16.09
C LYS A 3 19.97 -27.03 17.15
N TRP A 4 19.34 -25.93 16.74
CA TRP A 4 18.71 -24.98 17.65
C TRP A 4 17.25 -25.40 17.87
N ASN A 5 16.92 -25.82 19.09
CA ASN A 5 15.53 -26.04 19.50
C ASN A 5 14.93 -24.69 19.90
N CYS A 6 13.87 -24.24 19.21
CA CYS A 6 13.06 -23.10 19.65
C CYS A 6 12.32 -23.48 20.95
N VAL A 7 12.69 -22.84 22.05
CA VAL A 7 11.99 -22.99 23.33
C VAL A 7 10.83 -21.99 23.35
N ARG A 8 9.58 -22.49 23.40
CA ARG A 8 8.43 -21.69 23.80
C ARG A 8 8.60 -21.30 25.26
N LYS A 9 8.73 -20.01 25.55
CA LYS A 9 8.51 -19.46 26.90
C LYS A 9 7.24 -18.63 26.85
N THR A 10 6.15 -19.17 27.38
CA THR A 10 4.99 -18.37 27.76
C THR A 10 5.32 -17.66 29.09
N PRO A 11 5.24 -16.33 29.17
CA PRO A 11 5.38 -15.63 30.45
C PRO A 11 4.16 -15.89 31.36
N PRO A 12 4.28 -15.71 32.68
CA PRO A 12 3.16 -15.81 33.62
C PRO A 12 2.07 -14.77 33.32
N PRO A 13 0.81 -14.98 33.76
CA PRO A 13 -0.36 -14.25 33.24
C PRO A 13 -0.52 -12.79 33.68
N ASP A 14 0.46 -12.15 34.33
CA ASP A 14 0.20 -10.93 35.12
C ASP A 14 1.23 -9.79 34.93
N THR A 15 1.86 -9.65 33.76
CA THR A 15 2.71 -8.48 33.47
C THR A 15 2.07 -7.56 32.43
N GLU A 16 2.20 -6.24 32.62
CA GLU A 16 1.68 -5.13 31.79
C GLU A 16 2.10 -5.14 30.30
N GLU A 17 2.76 -6.20 29.84
CA GLU A 17 3.28 -6.41 28.49
C GLU A 17 2.39 -7.36 27.65
N SER A 18 1.16 -7.64 28.08
CA SER A 18 0.24 -8.56 27.38
C SER A 18 -0.10 -8.16 25.93
N TRP A 19 0.17 -6.91 25.54
CA TRP A 19 -0.07 -6.37 24.20
C TRP A 19 1.12 -6.58 23.23
N PHE A 20 2.30 -6.95 23.72
CA PHE A 20 3.43 -7.35 22.89
C PHE A 20 3.45 -8.88 22.72
N GLN A 21 2.56 -9.39 21.87
CA GLN A 21 2.58 -10.83 21.54
C GLN A 21 3.37 -11.14 20.28
N ASN A 22 4.52 -11.81 20.49
CA ASN A 22 5.31 -12.60 19.51
C ASN A 22 6.03 -11.81 18.40
N MET A 23 7.34 -11.61 18.59
CA MET A 23 8.27 -11.17 17.54
C MET A 23 8.44 -12.27 16.48
N MET A 24 8.43 -11.90 15.19
CA MET A 24 8.37 -12.85 14.09
C MET A 24 9.39 -12.55 13.00
N ILE A 25 10.14 -13.58 12.63
CA ILE A 25 11.11 -13.59 11.54
C ILE A 25 10.60 -14.61 10.54
N CYS A 26 10.42 -14.21 9.28
CA CYS A 26 10.01 -15.11 8.21
C CYS A 26 11.06 -16.22 8.03
N ASN A 27 10.66 -17.48 8.26
CA ASN A 27 11.48 -18.63 7.92
C ASN A 27 10.60 -19.68 7.23
N GLY A 28 10.77 -19.84 5.90
CA GLY A 28 10.07 -20.88 5.12
C GLY A 28 8.60 -20.61 4.78
N ASN A 29 7.79 -21.69 4.75
CA ASN A 29 6.41 -21.74 4.24
C ASN A 29 5.33 -21.33 5.27
N GLU A 30 5.72 -20.94 6.48
CA GLU A 30 4.79 -20.54 7.53
C GLU A 30 4.76 -19.01 7.66
N THR A 31 3.56 -18.43 7.54
CA THR A 31 3.34 -17.01 7.81
C THR A 31 3.12 -16.82 9.30
N THR A 32 4.08 -16.23 9.99
CA THR A 32 3.89 -15.77 11.37
C THR A 32 3.56 -14.27 11.32
N ALA A 33 2.42 -13.82 11.87
CA ALA A 33 2.03 -12.40 12.01
C ALA A 33 2.04 -11.86 13.47
N LEU A 34 2.84 -10.83 13.77
CA LEU A 34 2.86 -10.14 15.07
C LEU A 34 1.58 -9.32 15.20
N ILE A 35 0.78 -9.61 16.24
CA ILE A 35 -0.49 -8.92 16.48
C ILE A 35 -0.28 -7.92 17.61
N LEU A 36 -0.25 -6.64 17.25
CA LEU A 36 -0.27 -5.52 18.20
C LEU A 36 -1.68 -4.90 18.18
N HIS A 37 -2.21 -4.60 19.36
CA HIS A 37 -3.50 -3.95 19.51
C HIS A 37 -3.38 -2.77 20.48
N PHE A 38 -3.62 -1.56 19.98
CA PHE A 38 -3.54 -0.30 20.71
C PHE A 38 -4.45 0.75 20.07
N TYR A 39 -4.63 1.90 20.73
CA TYR A 39 -5.50 2.99 20.27
C TYR A 39 -4.68 4.27 20.07
N VAL A 40 -5.01 5.05 19.04
CA VAL A 40 -4.41 6.37 18.73
C VAL A 40 -5.39 7.46 19.11
N GLN A 41 -4.93 8.51 19.80
CA GLN A 41 -5.76 9.65 20.22
C GLN A 41 -5.55 10.83 19.26
N ASP A 42 -6.55 11.08 18.40
CA ASP A 42 -6.53 12.13 17.37
C ASP A 42 -7.60 13.20 17.68
N LEU A 43 -7.15 14.37 18.14
CA LEU A 43 -8.01 15.50 18.48
C LEU A 43 -7.80 16.60 17.43
N LEU A 44 -8.81 16.84 16.58
CA LEU A 44 -8.68 17.76 15.45
C LEU A 44 -9.00 19.23 15.78
N ALA A 45 -9.64 19.51 16.92
CA ALA A 45 -10.16 20.84 17.25
C ALA A 45 -9.98 21.18 18.74
N GLY A 46 -10.08 22.48 19.07
CA GLY A 46 -9.89 23.00 20.43
C GLY A 46 -8.44 23.37 20.75
N GLU A 47 -8.21 23.89 21.96
CA GLU A 47 -6.91 24.42 22.40
C GLU A 47 -5.82 23.34 22.51
N ASN A 48 -6.21 22.07 22.75
CA ASN A 48 -5.28 20.94 22.95
C ASN A 48 -5.26 19.96 21.76
N LYS A 49 -5.61 20.40 20.56
CA LYS A 49 -5.63 19.53 19.37
C LYS A 49 -4.25 18.89 19.10
N THR A 50 -4.27 17.65 18.61
CA THR A 50 -3.06 16.85 18.34
C THR A 50 -2.72 16.76 16.84
N VAL A 51 -3.62 17.23 15.97
CA VAL A 51 -3.44 17.18 14.50
C VAL A 51 -3.74 18.52 13.85
N TYR A 52 -2.96 18.85 12.81
CA TYR A 52 -3.19 19.97 11.90
C TYR A 52 -3.46 19.44 10.49
N GLU A 53 -4.51 19.92 9.85
CA GLU A 53 -4.71 19.73 8.41
C GLU A 53 -3.69 20.58 7.64
N VAL A 54 -2.91 19.95 6.77
CA VAL A 54 -1.92 20.62 5.91
C VAL A 54 -2.53 20.93 4.55
N ALA A 55 -3.26 19.98 3.98
CA ALA A 55 -3.92 20.09 2.69
C ALA A 55 -5.11 19.14 2.59
N ARG A 56 -6.11 19.50 1.80
CA ARG A 56 -7.29 18.69 1.49
C ARG A 56 -7.59 18.79 0.00
N ALA A 57 -7.82 17.65 -0.63
CA ALA A 57 -8.31 17.56 -2.00
C ALA A 57 -9.76 17.06 -1.99
N ASP A 58 -10.64 17.73 -2.73
CA ASP A 58 -12.04 17.31 -2.87
C ASP A 58 -12.23 16.31 -4.04
N ILE A 59 -11.15 15.97 -4.74
CA ILE A 59 -11.14 15.08 -5.91
C ILE A 59 -9.95 14.11 -5.87
N THR A 60 -10.07 12.98 -6.55
CA THR A 60 -8.96 12.03 -6.79
C THR A 60 -9.07 11.46 -8.20
N SER A 61 -7.99 10.89 -8.73
CA SER A 61 -7.97 10.30 -10.08
C SER A 61 -8.61 8.91 -10.10
N ASN A 62 -9.29 8.58 -11.20
CA ASN A 62 -9.64 7.20 -11.54
C ASN A 62 -8.43 6.51 -12.18
N PHE A 63 -8.33 5.20 -12.02
CA PHE A 63 -7.54 4.36 -12.92
C PHE A 63 -8.46 3.37 -13.62
N THR A 64 -8.17 3.14 -14.89
CA THR A 64 -9.07 2.49 -15.85
C THR A 64 -8.45 1.25 -16.45
N ALA A 65 -9.29 0.39 -17.05
CA ALA A 65 -8.82 -0.82 -17.73
C ALA A 65 -8.04 -0.53 -19.03
N GLU A 66 -8.30 0.62 -19.67
CA GLU A 66 -7.66 1.05 -20.91
C GLU A 66 -7.25 2.54 -20.84
N PRO A 67 -6.41 3.05 -21.76
CA PRO A 67 -5.94 4.44 -21.72
C PRO A 67 -7.02 5.51 -21.95
N GLY A 68 -8.19 5.13 -22.48
CA GLY A 68 -9.26 6.07 -22.83
C GLY A 68 -9.94 6.67 -21.60
N TYR A 69 -10.22 7.98 -21.62
CA TYR A 69 -10.86 8.70 -20.51
C TYR A 69 -12.22 8.10 -20.08
N TYR A 70 -13.03 7.64 -21.05
CA TYR A 70 -14.33 7.02 -20.81
C TYR A 70 -14.27 5.50 -20.68
N SER A 71 -13.08 4.91 -20.65
CA SER A 71 -12.95 3.47 -20.44
C SER A 71 -13.38 3.08 -19.03
N GLN A 72 -13.63 1.80 -18.82
CA GLN A 72 -14.12 1.30 -17.55
C GLN A 72 -13.16 1.66 -16.41
N ALA A 73 -13.64 2.47 -15.47
CA ALA A 73 -12.94 2.71 -14.21
C ALA A 73 -12.89 1.43 -13.38
N ILE A 74 -11.70 1.03 -12.95
CA ILE A 74 -11.48 -0.16 -12.12
C ILE A 74 -11.18 0.20 -10.66
N GLY A 75 -10.81 1.46 -10.40
CA GLY A 75 -10.59 1.99 -9.06
C GLY A 75 -10.18 3.46 -9.02
N ARG A 76 -9.68 3.88 -7.86
CA ARG A 76 -9.23 5.25 -7.56
C ARG A 76 -7.77 5.25 -7.13
N ALA A 77 -6.97 6.17 -7.66
CA ALA A 77 -5.65 6.49 -7.14
C ALA A 77 -5.81 7.63 -6.12
N GLN A 78 -5.49 7.36 -4.85
CA GLN A 78 -5.71 8.28 -3.74
C GLN A 78 -4.43 8.46 -2.94
N GLY A 79 -4.07 9.70 -2.60
CA GLY A 79 -2.89 9.98 -1.78
C GLY A 79 -2.26 11.31 -2.12
N LEU A 80 -0.95 11.40 -1.91
CA LEU A 80 -0.17 12.63 -2.06
C LEU A 80 0.95 12.42 -3.07
N ILE A 81 1.17 13.45 -3.88
CA ILE A 81 2.33 13.57 -4.75
C ILE A 81 2.91 14.96 -4.54
N THR A 82 4.21 15.06 -4.31
CA THR A 82 4.89 16.35 -4.05
C THR A 82 6.18 16.45 -4.87
N SER A 83 6.60 17.67 -5.22
CA SER A 83 7.93 17.87 -5.82
C SER A 83 9.01 17.45 -4.81
N ALA A 84 9.99 16.68 -5.28
CA ALA A 84 10.96 16.02 -4.42
C ALA A 84 12.42 16.29 -4.80
N ASP A 85 12.67 17.13 -5.80
CA ASP A 85 14.01 17.38 -6.32
C ASP A 85 14.14 18.79 -6.90
N MET A 86 15.31 19.40 -6.73
CA MET A 86 15.61 20.77 -7.16
C MET A 86 16.26 20.84 -8.54
N GLU A 87 16.84 19.74 -9.02
CA GLU A 87 17.61 19.69 -10.28
C GLU A 87 16.85 18.99 -11.39
N VAL A 88 16.12 17.93 -11.05
CA VAL A 88 15.34 17.15 -12.02
C VAL A 88 13.87 17.14 -11.67
N SER A 89 13.01 16.96 -12.68
CA SER A 89 11.58 16.78 -12.42
C SER A 89 11.32 15.42 -11.78
N ALA A 90 11.19 15.42 -10.45
CA ALA A 90 10.92 14.23 -9.66
C ALA A 90 9.85 14.50 -8.60
N LEU A 91 9.01 13.49 -8.39
CA LEU A 91 7.92 13.53 -7.44
C LEU A 91 8.16 12.52 -6.32
N ALA A 92 7.83 12.86 -5.08
CA ALA A 92 7.65 11.90 -4.00
C ALA A 92 6.19 11.45 -3.99
N MET A 93 5.97 10.15 -4.04
CA MET A 93 4.65 9.55 -4.10
C MET A 93 4.34 8.80 -2.81
N ASN A 94 3.14 9.02 -2.30
CA ASN A 94 2.47 8.18 -1.32
C ASN A 94 1.04 7.97 -1.82
N LEU A 95 0.83 6.87 -2.56
CA LEU A 95 -0.44 6.60 -3.23
C LEU A 95 -0.99 5.22 -2.86
N ASN A 96 -2.31 5.14 -2.77
CA ASN A 96 -3.10 3.93 -2.69
C ASN A 96 -3.88 3.75 -4.00
N PHE A 97 -3.70 2.60 -4.66
CA PHE A 97 -4.61 2.11 -5.68
C PHE A 97 -5.76 1.38 -4.99
N VAL A 98 -6.90 2.03 -4.91
CA VAL A 98 -8.12 1.53 -4.27
C VAL A 98 -9.01 0.91 -5.34
N PHE A 99 -9.15 -0.41 -5.33
CA PHE A 99 -9.97 -1.13 -6.28
C PHE A 99 -11.45 -1.03 -5.90
N THR A 100 -12.31 -0.69 -6.87
CA THR A 100 -13.75 -0.49 -6.63
C THR A 100 -14.63 -1.42 -7.48
N SER A 101 -14.03 -2.41 -8.15
CA SER A 101 -14.71 -3.32 -9.05
C SER A 101 -14.00 -4.68 -9.15
N GLY A 102 -14.71 -5.67 -9.71
CA GLY A 102 -14.18 -7.02 -9.93
C GLY A 102 -13.84 -7.78 -8.64
N GLY A 103 -13.02 -8.82 -8.75
CA GLY A 103 -12.63 -9.69 -7.64
C GLY A 103 -11.73 -9.04 -6.59
N PHE A 104 -11.27 -7.81 -6.84
CA PHE A 104 -10.41 -7.06 -5.92
C PHE A 104 -11.15 -5.88 -5.25
N ASN A 105 -12.45 -5.73 -5.49
CA ASN A 105 -13.24 -4.65 -4.92
C ASN A 105 -13.05 -4.52 -3.39
N GLY A 106 -12.75 -3.32 -2.91
CA GLY A 106 -12.48 -3.01 -1.51
C GLY A 106 -11.05 -3.31 -1.05
N SER A 107 -10.21 -3.89 -1.91
CA SER A 107 -8.78 -4.10 -1.62
C SER A 107 -7.94 -2.91 -2.10
N THR A 108 -6.75 -2.76 -1.52
CA THR A 108 -5.81 -1.69 -1.90
C THR A 108 -4.40 -2.20 -2.11
N ILE A 109 -3.65 -1.54 -2.99
CA ILE A 109 -2.19 -1.65 -3.09
C ILE A 109 -1.60 -0.27 -2.80
N SER A 110 -0.62 -0.21 -1.90
CA SER A 110 0.06 1.03 -1.52
C SER A 110 1.43 1.11 -2.18
N VAL A 111 1.72 2.24 -2.82
CA VAL A 111 3.04 2.55 -3.41
C VAL A 111 3.65 3.77 -2.73
N LEU A 112 4.96 3.67 -2.48
CA LEU A 112 5.74 4.75 -1.91
C LEU A 112 7.09 4.83 -2.62
N GLY A 113 7.50 6.02 -3.03
CA GLY A 113 8.81 6.19 -3.65
C GLY A 113 8.99 7.50 -4.42
N ARG A 114 10.19 7.66 -4.96
CA ARG A 114 10.56 8.80 -5.80
C ARG A 114 10.36 8.45 -7.28
N ASN A 115 9.67 9.31 -8.00
CA ASN A 115 9.29 9.13 -9.39
C ASN A 115 9.87 10.25 -10.27
N GLN A 116 10.94 9.97 -11.01
CA GLN A 116 11.55 10.93 -11.95
C GLN A 116 10.80 10.93 -13.28
N ILE A 117 9.86 11.86 -13.45
CA ILE A 117 8.84 11.76 -14.51
C ILE A 117 9.39 11.86 -15.94
N MET A 118 10.59 12.41 -16.11
CA MET A 118 11.28 12.49 -17.41
C MET A 118 11.93 11.18 -17.86
N LYS A 119 12.01 10.16 -16.99
CA LYS A 119 12.48 8.82 -17.39
C LYS A 119 11.35 8.03 -18.06
N GLN A 120 11.70 7.24 -19.08
CA GLN A 120 10.72 6.43 -19.82
C GLN A 120 10.05 5.38 -18.94
N GLN A 121 10.84 4.66 -18.13
CA GLN A 121 10.36 3.68 -17.15
C GLN A 121 10.84 4.07 -15.76
N ARG A 122 9.93 4.03 -14.80
CA ARG A 122 10.17 4.46 -13.41
C ARG A 122 9.67 3.38 -12.47
N GLU A 123 10.52 2.96 -11.56
CA GLU A 123 10.17 1.98 -10.54
C GLU A 123 9.78 2.70 -9.25
N VAL A 124 8.66 2.30 -8.64
CA VAL A 124 8.26 2.72 -7.29
C VAL A 124 7.91 1.48 -6.46
N ALA A 125 8.22 1.50 -5.16
CA ALA A 125 8.04 0.32 -4.32
C ALA A 125 6.55 0.10 -4.02
N VAL A 126 6.10 -1.16 -4.12
CA VAL A 126 4.86 -1.61 -3.48
C VAL A 126 5.21 -1.95 -2.04
N VAL A 127 4.73 -1.12 -1.12
CA VAL A 127 5.09 -1.20 0.31
C VAL A 127 4.05 -1.94 1.15
N GLY A 128 2.89 -2.26 0.57
CA GLY A 128 1.82 -2.92 1.30
C GLY A 128 0.54 -3.07 0.48
N GLY A 129 -0.46 -3.66 1.11
CA GLY A 129 -1.80 -3.77 0.58
C GLY A 129 -2.80 -4.24 1.64
N THR A 130 -4.08 -4.09 1.33
CA THR A 130 -5.20 -4.50 2.19
C THR A 130 -6.12 -5.47 1.45
N GLY A 131 -7.07 -6.07 2.19
CA GLY A 131 -7.98 -7.07 1.63
C GLY A 131 -7.24 -8.28 1.07
N VAL A 132 -7.47 -8.59 -0.20
CA VAL A 132 -6.80 -9.71 -0.90
C VAL A 132 -5.29 -9.50 -1.07
N PHE A 133 -4.82 -8.25 -0.98
CA PHE A 133 -3.41 -7.88 -1.08
C PHE A 133 -2.74 -7.74 0.29
N ARG A 134 -3.30 -8.34 1.35
CA ARG A 134 -2.64 -8.35 2.67
C ARG A 134 -1.25 -8.99 2.56
N PHE A 135 -0.27 -8.36 3.23
CA PHE A 135 1.15 -8.73 3.14
C PHE A 135 1.78 -8.54 1.75
N ALA A 136 1.14 -7.77 0.88
CA ALA A 136 1.71 -7.42 -0.42
C ALA A 136 3.04 -6.69 -0.28
N ARG A 137 4.01 -7.09 -1.11
CA ARG A 137 5.29 -6.42 -1.32
C ARG A 137 5.71 -6.61 -2.77
N GLY A 138 6.47 -5.67 -3.31
CA GLY A 138 7.01 -5.75 -4.65
C GLY A 138 7.32 -4.39 -5.21
N TYR A 139 7.07 -4.20 -6.50
CA TYR A 139 7.38 -2.95 -7.19
C TYR A 139 6.35 -2.67 -8.29
N ALA A 140 6.26 -1.42 -8.69
CA ALA A 140 5.47 -0.95 -9.79
C ALA A 140 6.40 -0.33 -10.83
N ILE A 141 6.20 -0.67 -12.10
CA ILE A 141 6.79 0.07 -13.21
C ILE A 141 5.73 1.00 -13.76
N THR A 142 6.07 2.29 -13.87
CA THR A 142 5.21 3.28 -14.48
C THR A 142 5.89 4.03 -15.63
N THR A 143 5.12 4.24 -16.70
CA THR A 143 5.49 4.98 -17.90
C THR A 143 4.44 6.07 -18.17
N THR A 144 4.83 7.13 -18.88
CA THR A 144 3.86 8.13 -19.36
C THR A 144 3.38 7.66 -20.73
N TYR A 145 2.14 7.19 -20.82
CA TYR A 145 1.54 6.73 -22.06
C TYR A 145 1.29 7.91 -23.02
N SER A 146 0.70 8.98 -22.49
CA SER A 146 0.51 10.24 -23.21
C SER A 146 0.50 11.41 -22.24
N PHE A 147 0.90 12.59 -22.71
CA PHE A 147 0.79 13.83 -21.95
C PHE A 147 0.46 14.98 -22.89
N ASP A 148 -0.64 15.67 -22.62
CA ASP A 148 -0.99 16.92 -23.27
C ASP A 148 -0.49 18.10 -22.39
N PRO A 149 0.50 18.87 -22.85
CA PRO A 149 1.05 19.98 -22.07
C PRO A 149 0.10 21.17 -21.96
N GLU A 150 -0.86 21.34 -22.88
CA GLU A 150 -1.79 22.48 -22.86
C GLU A 150 -2.82 22.31 -21.75
N THR A 151 -3.43 21.13 -21.66
CA THR A 151 -4.41 20.79 -20.61
C THR A 151 -3.76 20.20 -19.35
N GLN A 152 -2.45 19.94 -19.37
CA GLN A 152 -1.71 19.20 -18.34
C GLN A 152 -2.31 17.82 -18.06
N TYR A 153 -2.90 17.20 -19.07
CA TYR A 153 -3.55 15.89 -18.95
C TYR A 153 -2.57 14.76 -19.26
N GLY A 154 -2.24 13.98 -18.23
CA GLY A 154 -1.36 12.81 -18.33
C GLY A 154 -2.13 11.50 -18.22
N VAL A 155 -1.85 10.57 -19.12
CA VAL A 155 -2.23 9.16 -18.97
C VAL A 155 -0.98 8.40 -18.56
N LEU A 156 -1.02 7.81 -17.37
CA LEU A 156 0.09 7.05 -16.80
C LEU A 156 -0.27 5.57 -16.81
N GLU A 157 0.63 4.76 -17.35
CA GLU A 157 0.51 3.32 -17.30
C GLU A 157 1.23 2.80 -16.05
N TYR A 158 0.61 1.83 -15.36
CA TYR A 158 1.18 1.15 -14.20
C TYR A 158 1.11 -0.35 -14.43
N THR A 159 2.25 -1.02 -14.28
CA THR A 159 2.32 -2.48 -14.13
C THR A 159 2.79 -2.79 -12.71
N LEU A 160 1.93 -3.43 -11.92
CA LEU A 160 2.19 -3.76 -10.53
C LEU A 160 2.65 -5.22 -10.40
N TYR A 161 3.87 -5.43 -9.92
CA TYR A 161 4.40 -6.75 -9.60
C TYR A 161 4.27 -6.98 -8.10
N VAL A 162 3.25 -7.75 -7.71
CA VAL A 162 2.88 -7.94 -6.30
C VAL A 162 3.08 -9.38 -5.87
N SER A 163 3.80 -9.56 -4.78
CA SER A 163 3.93 -10.83 -4.07
C SER A 163 3.30 -10.70 -2.68
N GLY A 164 2.65 -11.76 -2.19
CA GLY A 164 2.01 -11.76 -0.88
C GLY A 164 1.87 -13.17 -0.32
N CYS A 165 1.47 -13.29 0.94
CA CYS A 165 1.15 -14.59 1.52
C CYS A 165 -0.22 -15.05 1.06
N ARG A 166 -0.27 -16.20 0.39
CA ARG A 166 -1.51 -16.85 0.01
C ARG A 166 -2.04 -17.57 1.25
N SER A 167 -3.11 -17.07 1.86
CA SER A 167 -3.82 -17.86 2.86
C SER A 167 -4.40 -19.06 2.13
N SER A 168 -3.94 -20.27 2.44
CA SER A 168 -4.63 -21.52 2.09
C SER A 168 -5.93 -21.61 2.89
N MET A 169 -6.91 -20.76 2.59
CA MET A 169 -8.29 -21.03 2.93
C MET A 169 -8.77 -22.05 1.90
N GLY A 170 -8.87 -23.30 2.34
CA GLY A 170 -9.49 -24.37 1.57
C GLY A 170 -10.85 -23.92 1.09
N VAL A 171 -11.02 -23.87 -0.23
CA VAL A 171 -12.33 -23.84 -0.85
C VAL A 171 -12.94 -25.20 -0.55
N HIS A 172 -13.72 -25.31 0.53
CA HIS A 172 -14.72 -26.36 0.61
C HIS A 172 -15.77 -26.02 -0.46
N ALA A 173 -15.55 -26.56 -1.66
CA ALA A 173 -16.61 -26.72 -2.64
C ALA A 173 -17.61 -27.71 -2.03
N GLY A 174 -18.68 -27.17 -1.42
CA GLY A 174 -19.85 -27.96 -1.11
C GLY A 174 -20.53 -28.36 -2.42
N VAL A 175 -20.60 -29.66 -2.67
CA VAL A 175 -21.60 -30.31 -3.51
C VAL A 175 -22.75 -30.74 -2.59
#